data_AF-R8CVH7-F1
#
_entry.id   AF-R8CVH7-F1
#
_cell.length_a   1.000
_cell.length_b   1.000
_cell.length_c   1.000
_cell.angle_alpha   90.00
_cell.angle_beta   90.00
_cell.angle_gamma   90.00
#
_symmetry.space_group_name_H-M   'P 1'
#
loop_
_entity.id
_entity.type
_entity.pdbx_description
1 polymer ?
#
loop_
_entity_poly.entity_id
_entity_poly.type
_entity_poly.pdbx_seq_one_letter_code
_entity_poly.pdbx_strand_id
1 'polypeptide(L)'
;MKPFGFIPFLLLCKIGGMTMNEYRRIMLPLLQEKLLLISAICSGIVAAILNLSRPLFMGLIVDNIIQRELKGTYVYIALFAGSRFLMWVNNLLFDYVSSKVSQRILREKRIDVLRHFFLLPFEESEKVKQGELETLVVSDIPNWVRLYGSILIEYIHAIAQFIGAFIALQHIDVQFIWWIIPFLFLSAIVPMLMGGKVRNIASIAQKNQSSVVEMMSQFVKGIQDLRSLQKEKWAIHLFKGVTAQSYKTEVRKTMIQHCIGIVGTVIETGAYIVVLIIGAKK
;
A
#
# COMPACT_ATOMS: atom_id res chain seq x y z
N MET A 1 21.60 -18.21 -16.91
CA MET A 1 21.45 -16.76 -17.18
C MET A 1 20.52 -16.18 -16.14
N LYS A 2 21.03 -15.31 -15.26
CA LYS A 2 20.26 -14.66 -14.18
C LYS A 2 19.45 -13.49 -14.75
N PRO A 3 18.14 -13.35 -14.47
CA PRO A 3 17.39 -12.18 -14.88
C PRO A 3 17.66 -11.04 -13.90
N PHE A 4 18.09 -9.90 -14.45
CA PHE A 4 18.61 -8.71 -13.75
C PHE A 4 17.53 -7.84 -13.06
N GLY A 5 16.34 -8.36 -12.78
CA GLY A 5 15.23 -7.60 -12.18
C GLY A 5 15.11 -7.64 -10.65
N PHE A 6 15.95 -8.44 -9.96
CA PHE A 6 15.76 -8.77 -8.53
C PHE A 6 16.43 -7.80 -7.53
N ILE A 7 17.25 -6.87 -8.03
CA ILE A 7 18.16 -6.06 -7.21
C ILE A 7 17.42 -4.96 -6.41
N PRO A 8 16.41 -4.24 -6.95
CA PRO A 8 15.69 -3.22 -6.17
C PRO A 8 14.86 -3.83 -5.03
N PHE A 9 14.30 -5.03 -5.26
CA PHE A 9 13.49 -5.74 -4.26
C PHE A 9 14.35 -6.35 -3.15
N LEU A 10 15.53 -6.89 -3.47
CA LEU A 10 16.48 -7.43 -2.50
C LEU A 10 17.05 -6.37 -1.54
N LEU A 11 17.23 -5.13 -2.01
CA LEU A 11 17.66 -4.01 -1.17
C LEU A 11 16.58 -3.56 -0.18
N LEU A 12 15.30 -3.56 -0.58
CA LEU A 12 14.17 -3.35 0.34
C LEU A 12 14.03 -4.50 1.36
N CYS A 13 14.37 -5.73 0.96
CA CYS A 13 14.21 -6.95 1.76
C CYS A 13 15.10 -6.97 3.01
N LYS A 14 16.35 -6.48 2.90
CA LYS A 14 17.31 -6.41 4.03
C LYS A 14 16.93 -5.35 5.08
N ILE A 15 16.04 -4.41 4.74
CA ILE A 15 15.66 -3.27 5.57
C ILE A 15 14.44 -3.61 6.48
N GLY A 16 13.69 -4.67 6.15
CA GLY A 16 12.49 -5.08 6.89
C GLY A 16 12.71 -5.88 8.18
N GLY A 17 13.95 -6.30 8.49
CA GLY A 17 14.25 -7.11 9.68
C GLY A 17 13.62 -8.51 9.70
N MET A 18 13.07 -8.97 8.58
CA MET A 18 12.53 -10.33 8.41
C MET A 18 13.54 -11.21 7.67
N THR A 19 13.65 -12.47 8.07
CA THR A 19 14.56 -13.44 7.45
C THR A 19 14.03 -13.90 6.08
N MET A 20 14.93 -14.27 5.15
CA MET A 20 14.55 -14.70 3.78
C MET A 20 13.52 -15.85 3.74
N ASN A 21 13.47 -16.68 4.79
CA ASN A 21 12.50 -17.78 4.92
C ASN A 21 11.08 -17.28 5.24
N GLU A 22 10.94 -16.19 6.00
CA GLU A 22 9.64 -15.58 6.31
C GLU A 22 9.02 -14.98 5.05
N TYR A 23 9.80 -14.26 4.23
CA TYR A 23 9.35 -13.76 2.94
C TYR A 23 8.95 -14.85 1.95
N ARG A 24 9.69 -15.96 1.91
CA ARG A 24 9.34 -17.11 1.05
C ARG A 24 8.01 -17.74 1.49
N ARG A 25 7.79 -17.87 2.80
CA ARG A 25 6.54 -18.39 3.39
C ARG A 25 5.37 -17.44 3.16
N ILE A 26 5.66 -16.14 3.12
CA ILE A 26 4.74 -15.06 2.79
C ILE A 26 4.40 -15.08 1.29
N MET A 27 5.36 -15.08 0.37
CA MET A 27 5.09 -15.03 -1.08
C MET A 27 4.55 -16.33 -1.70
N LEU A 28 4.76 -17.48 -1.06
CA LEU A 28 4.37 -18.79 -1.61
C LEU A 28 2.88 -18.90 -2.00
N PRO A 29 1.92 -18.42 -1.17
CA PRO A 29 0.50 -18.48 -1.49
C PRO A 29 0.08 -17.55 -2.62
N LEU A 30 0.85 -16.49 -2.88
CA LEU A 30 0.60 -15.59 -4.01
C LEU A 30 1.02 -16.24 -5.35
N LEU A 31 2.08 -17.05 -5.32
CA LEU A 31 2.50 -17.88 -6.46
C LEU A 31 1.53 -19.05 -6.73
N GLN A 32 0.72 -19.45 -5.74
CA GLN A 32 -0.30 -20.49 -5.92
C GLN A 32 -1.46 -19.97 -6.80
N GLU A 33 -1.83 -18.70 -6.66
CA GLU A 33 -2.88 -18.06 -7.47
C GLU A 33 -2.32 -17.39 -8.73
N LYS A 34 -1.85 -18.22 -9.67
CA LYS A 34 -1.27 -17.78 -10.95
C LYS A 34 -2.20 -16.84 -11.73
N LEU A 35 -3.51 -17.03 -11.61
CA LEU A 35 -4.51 -16.22 -12.31
C LEU A 35 -4.51 -14.76 -11.83
N LEU A 36 -4.38 -14.53 -10.52
CA LEU A 36 -4.30 -13.18 -9.96
C LEU A 36 -3.02 -12.48 -10.41
N LEU A 37 -1.88 -13.17 -10.34
CA LEU A 37 -0.58 -12.62 -10.72
C LEU A 37 -0.52 -12.28 -12.23
N ILE A 38 -1.05 -13.14 -13.09
CA ILE A 38 -1.12 -12.86 -14.53
C ILE A 38 -2.04 -11.66 -14.81
N SER A 39 -3.22 -11.60 -14.16
CA SER A 39 -4.14 -10.48 -14.32
C SER A 39 -3.54 -9.15 -13.83
N ALA A 40 -2.78 -9.17 -12.74
CA ALA A 40 -2.06 -8.03 -12.18
C ALA A 40 -0.97 -7.51 -13.13
N ILE A 41 -0.16 -8.40 -13.69
CA ILE A 41 0.91 -8.00 -14.63
C ILE A 41 0.29 -7.43 -15.91
N CYS A 42 -0.72 -8.09 -16.47
CA CYS A 42 -1.41 -7.63 -17.67
C CYS A 42 -2.04 -6.25 -17.45
N SER A 43 -2.83 -6.10 -16.37
CA SER A 43 -3.45 -4.84 -15.98
C SER A 43 -2.41 -3.75 -15.73
N GLY A 44 -1.30 -4.07 -15.04
CA GLY A 44 -0.22 -3.12 -14.78
C GLY A 44 0.45 -2.60 -16.05
N ILE A 45 0.68 -3.47 -17.04
CA ILE A 45 1.23 -3.07 -18.35
C ILE A 45 0.25 -2.18 -19.10
N VAL A 46 -1.02 -2.56 -19.17
CA VAL A 46 -2.08 -1.76 -19.81
C VAL A 46 -2.19 -0.39 -19.14
N ALA A 47 -2.20 -0.36 -17.80
CA ALA A 47 -2.25 0.85 -17.02
C ALA A 47 -1.01 1.74 -17.26
N ALA A 48 0.19 1.16 -17.36
CA ALA A 48 1.40 1.93 -17.68
C ALA A 48 1.27 2.61 -19.05
N ILE A 49 0.89 1.86 -20.10
CA ILE A 49 0.72 2.38 -21.46
C ILE A 49 -0.34 3.50 -21.47
N LEU A 50 -1.51 3.25 -20.88
CA LEU A 50 -2.61 4.22 -20.86
C LEU A 50 -2.25 5.46 -20.04
N ASN A 51 -1.53 5.34 -18.91
CA ASN A 51 -1.09 6.50 -18.14
C ASN A 51 -0.07 7.34 -18.90
N LEU A 52 0.89 6.71 -19.57
CA LEU A 52 1.95 7.40 -20.32
C LEU A 52 1.47 8.02 -21.63
N SER A 53 0.39 7.49 -22.21
CA SER A 53 -0.26 8.10 -23.38
C SER A 53 -0.83 9.50 -23.08
N ARG A 54 -1.18 9.80 -21.81
CA ARG A 54 -1.81 11.05 -21.41
C ARG A 54 -0.95 12.29 -21.66
N PRO A 55 0.30 12.37 -21.14
CA PRO A 55 1.16 13.51 -21.43
C PRO A 55 1.47 13.65 -22.92
N LEU A 56 1.59 12.54 -23.67
CA LEU A 56 1.81 12.56 -25.12
C LEU A 56 0.63 13.18 -25.87
N PHE A 57 -0.59 12.73 -25.59
CA PHE A 57 -1.79 13.33 -26.18
C PHE A 57 -1.96 14.79 -25.77
N MET A 58 -1.64 15.14 -24.52
CA MET A 58 -1.70 16.52 -24.06
C MET A 58 -0.73 17.41 -24.86
N GLY A 59 0.51 16.97 -25.09
CA GLY A 59 1.47 17.68 -25.92
C GLY A 59 0.96 17.91 -27.34
N LEU A 60 0.48 16.84 -28.00
CA LEU A 60 -0.05 16.91 -29.37
C LEU A 60 -1.30 17.81 -29.49
N ILE A 61 -2.17 17.82 -28.46
CA ILE A 61 -3.33 18.72 -28.40
C ILE A 61 -2.86 20.17 -28.37
N VAL A 62 -1.88 20.50 -27.51
CA VAL A 62 -1.34 21.86 -27.38
C VAL A 62 -0.67 22.30 -28.69
N ASP A 63 0.18 21.45 -29.27
CA ASP A 63 0.88 21.75 -30.52
C ASP A 63 -0.09 22.04 -31.67
N ASN A 64 -1.13 21.21 -31.84
CA ASN A 64 -2.13 21.42 -32.89
C ASN A 64 -3.01 22.64 -32.66
N ILE A 65 -3.32 22.99 -31.40
CA ILE A 65 -4.05 24.22 -31.07
C ILE A 65 -3.22 25.44 -31.49
N ILE A 66 -1.91 25.43 -31.22
CA ILE A 66 -0.99 26.50 -31.61
C ILE A 66 -0.93 26.62 -33.14
N GLN A 67 -0.86 25.51 -33.85
CA GLN A 67 -0.83 25.44 -35.32
C GLN A 67 -2.20 25.72 -35.98
N ARG A 68 -3.27 25.96 -35.19
CA ARG A 68 -4.65 26.17 -35.63
C ARG A 68 -5.27 25.00 -36.43
N GLU A 69 -4.76 23.79 -36.25
CA GLU A 69 -5.29 22.58 -36.90
C GLU A 69 -6.43 21.92 -36.10
N LEU A 70 -7.63 22.50 -36.20
CA LEU A 70 -8.79 22.09 -35.41
C LEU A 70 -9.16 20.60 -35.57
N LYS A 71 -9.06 20.06 -36.79
CA LYS A 71 -9.45 18.67 -37.08
C LYS A 71 -8.56 17.64 -36.36
N GLY A 72 -7.25 17.88 -36.32
CA GLY A 72 -6.31 17.03 -35.58
C GLY A 72 -6.50 17.12 -34.07
N THR A 73 -6.79 18.33 -33.56
CA THR A 73 -7.06 18.55 -32.13
C THR A 73 -8.24 17.70 -31.63
N TYR A 74 -9.38 17.67 -32.36
CA TYR A 74 -10.53 16.86 -31.94
C TYR A 74 -10.22 15.35 -31.88
N VAL A 75 -9.40 14.84 -32.79
CA VAL A 75 -8.98 13.43 -32.80
C VAL A 75 -8.14 13.11 -31.55
N TYR A 76 -7.17 13.95 -31.20
CA TYR A 76 -6.36 13.72 -30.00
C TYR A 76 -7.15 13.89 -28.70
N ILE A 77 -8.13 14.81 -28.65
CA ILE A 77 -9.08 14.90 -27.54
C ILE A 77 -9.89 13.61 -27.41
N ALA A 78 -10.40 13.07 -28.52
CA ALA A 78 -11.14 11.81 -28.52
C ALA A 78 -10.28 10.63 -28.06
N LEU A 79 -9.01 10.56 -28.49
CA LEU A 79 -8.05 9.55 -28.04
C LEU A 79 -7.71 9.68 -26.55
N PHE A 80 -7.55 10.91 -26.05
CA PHE A 80 -7.34 11.17 -24.62
C PHE A 80 -8.55 10.73 -23.78
N ALA A 81 -9.76 11.06 -24.23
CA ALA A 81 -10.99 10.61 -23.57
C ALA A 81 -11.12 9.08 -23.61
N GLY A 82 -10.81 8.47 -24.77
CA GLY A 82 -10.79 7.02 -24.94
C GLY A 82 -9.78 6.33 -24.02
N SER A 83 -8.57 6.87 -23.87
CA SER A 83 -7.55 6.31 -22.98
C SER A 83 -7.95 6.43 -21.50
N ARG A 84 -8.63 7.51 -21.11
CA ARG A 84 -9.24 7.65 -19.78
C ARG A 84 -10.32 6.62 -19.53
N PHE A 85 -11.22 6.43 -20.50
CA PHE A 85 -12.28 5.45 -20.40
C PHE A 85 -11.72 4.02 -20.30
N LEU A 86 -10.76 3.66 -21.16
CA LEU A 86 -10.08 2.36 -21.11
C LEU A 86 -9.38 2.12 -19.77
N MET A 87 -8.81 3.17 -19.16
CA MET A 87 -8.22 3.05 -17.82
C MET A 87 -9.27 2.69 -16.77
N TRP A 88 -10.44 3.34 -16.79
CA TRP A 88 -11.51 3.03 -15.86
C TRP A 88 -12.00 1.60 -16.03
N VAL A 89 -12.16 1.14 -17.27
CA VAL A 89 -12.52 -0.25 -17.57
C VAL A 89 -11.46 -1.22 -17.07
N ASN A 90 -10.18 -0.95 -17.34
CA ASN A 90 -9.07 -1.78 -16.86
C ASN A 90 -9.06 -1.88 -15.33
N ASN A 91 -9.20 -0.75 -14.63
CA ASN A 91 -9.21 -0.73 -13.17
C ASN A 91 -10.43 -1.47 -12.62
N LEU A 92 -11.64 -1.24 -13.16
CA LEU A 92 -12.85 -1.95 -12.74
C LEU A 92 -12.74 -3.47 -12.92
N LEU A 93 -12.24 -3.92 -14.08
CA LEU A 93 -12.03 -5.34 -14.35
C LEU A 93 -11.00 -5.94 -13.39
N PHE A 94 -9.89 -5.24 -13.18
CA PHE A 94 -8.83 -5.69 -12.31
C PHE A 94 -9.28 -5.74 -10.84
N ASP A 95 -9.95 -4.70 -10.35
CA ASP A 95 -10.48 -4.63 -8.99
C ASP A 95 -11.50 -5.74 -8.73
N TYR A 96 -12.35 -6.05 -9.72
CA TYR A 96 -13.28 -7.17 -9.63
C TYR A 96 -12.55 -8.51 -9.51
N VAL A 97 -11.57 -8.77 -10.38
CA VAL A 97 -10.78 -10.02 -10.34
C VAL A 97 -10.01 -10.12 -9.02
N SER A 98 -9.34 -9.05 -8.60
CA SER A 98 -8.56 -8.99 -7.37
C SER A 98 -9.43 -9.21 -6.13
N SER A 99 -10.59 -8.55 -6.06
CA SER A 99 -11.55 -8.73 -4.97
C SER A 99 -12.08 -10.16 -4.92
N LYS A 100 -12.50 -10.71 -6.08
CA LYS A 100 -13.03 -12.07 -6.16
C LYS A 100 -12.00 -13.12 -5.70
N VAL A 101 -10.75 -13.00 -6.13
CA VAL A 101 -9.68 -13.92 -5.70
C VAL A 101 -9.36 -13.72 -4.22
N SER A 102 -9.21 -12.48 -3.76
CA SER A 102 -8.95 -12.16 -2.36
C SER A 102 -10.02 -12.75 -1.42
N GLN A 103 -11.30 -12.60 -1.77
CA GLN A 103 -12.42 -13.15 -1.00
C GLN A 103 -12.47 -14.68 -1.04
N ARG A 104 -12.12 -15.31 -2.17
CA ARG A 104 -12.01 -16.76 -2.28
C ARG A 104 -10.93 -17.29 -1.34
N ILE A 105 -9.73 -16.71 -1.38
CA ILE A 105 -8.61 -17.09 -0.48
C ILE A 105 -9.04 -16.91 0.98
N LEU A 106 -9.66 -15.77 1.30
CA LEU A 106 -10.13 -15.49 2.66
C LEU A 106 -11.13 -16.54 3.15
N ARG A 107 -12.10 -16.92 2.30
CA ARG A 107 -13.08 -17.97 2.61
C ARG A 107 -12.40 -19.32 2.88
N GLU A 108 -11.51 -19.74 1.99
CA GLU A 108 -10.79 -21.02 2.12
C GLU A 108 -9.94 -21.04 3.40
N LYS A 109 -9.19 -19.97 3.68
CA LYS A 109 -8.36 -19.90 4.90
C LYS A 109 -9.14 -19.90 6.20
N ARG A 110 -10.31 -19.24 6.24
CA ARG A 110 -11.19 -19.30 7.42
C ARG A 110 -11.69 -20.71 7.67
N ILE A 111 -12.06 -21.44 6.61
CA ILE A 111 -12.50 -22.84 6.71
C ILE A 111 -11.33 -23.74 7.14
N ASP A 112 -10.14 -23.56 6.58
CA ASP A 112 -8.95 -24.34 6.93
C ASP A 112 -8.58 -24.17 8.42
N VAL A 113 -8.59 -22.93 8.92
CA VAL A 113 -8.29 -22.64 10.33
C VAL A 113 -9.33 -23.25 11.25
N LEU A 114 -10.62 -23.13 10.92
CA LEU A 114 -11.68 -23.73 11.72
C LEU A 114 -11.60 -25.27 11.72
N ARG A 115 -11.33 -25.87 10.56
CA ARG A 115 -11.12 -27.32 10.44
C ARG A 115 -9.92 -27.78 11.26
N HIS A 116 -8.81 -27.05 11.21
CA HIS A 116 -7.63 -27.37 12.00
C HIS A 116 -7.91 -27.27 13.51
N PHE A 117 -8.63 -26.24 13.93
CA PHE A 117 -9.04 -26.08 15.33
C PHE A 117 -9.90 -27.26 15.82
N PHE A 118 -10.83 -27.78 15.00
CA PHE A 118 -11.62 -28.96 15.38
C PHE A 118 -10.84 -30.28 15.40
N LEU A 119 -9.71 -30.36 14.70
CA LEU A 119 -8.84 -31.54 14.68
C LEU A 119 -7.79 -31.52 15.80
N LEU A 120 -7.67 -30.41 16.54
CA LEU A 120 -6.67 -30.25 17.58
C LEU A 120 -7.00 -31.15 18.78
N PRO A 121 -6.01 -31.84 19.38
CA PRO A 121 -6.20 -32.57 20.62
C PRO A 121 -6.73 -31.66 21.74
N PHE A 122 -7.54 -32.21 22.65
CA PHE A 122 -8.18 -31.46 23.73
C PHE A 122 -7.18 -30.59 24.52
N GLU A 123 -6.03 -31.17 24.87
CA GLU A 123 -4.93 -30.52 25.61
C GLU A 123 -4.33 -29.30 24.90
N GLU A 124 -4.33 -29.28 23.57
CA GLU A 124 -3.86 -28.12 22.80
C GLU A 124 -4.97 -27.08 22.63
N SER A 125 -6.22 -27.53 22.52
CA SER A 125 -7.37 -26.64 22.37
C SER A 125 -7.63 -25.79 23.62
N GLU A 126 -7.40 -26.34 24.83
CA GLU A 126 -7.52 -25.59 26.09
C GLU A 126 -6.47 -24.48 26.25
N LYS A 127 -5.35 -24.57 25.53
CA LYS A 127 -4.28 -23.56 25.57
C LYS A 127 -4.62 -22.31 24.74
N VAL A 128 -5.57 -22.41 23.82
CA VAL A 128 -5.98 -21.29 22.97
C VAL A 128 -6.78 -20.29 23.81
N LYS A 129 -6.30 -19.05 23.88
CA LYS A 129 -6.95 -18.03 24.71
C LYS A 129 -8.33 -17.68 24.15
N GLN A 130 -9.26 -17.36 25.05
CA GLN A 130 -10.58 -16.86 24.66
C GLN A 130 -10.45 -15.62 23.75
N GLY A 131 -11.03 -15.67 22.55
CA GLY A 131 -10.98 -14.60 21.56
C GLY A 131 -9.75 -14.60 20.64
N GLU A 132 -8.78 -15.50 20.85
CA GLU A 132 -7.61 -15.63 19.98
C GLU A 132 -7.98 -16.17 18.59
N LEU A 133 -8.80 -17.23 18.54
CA LEU A 133 -9.34 -17.76 17.29
C LEU A 133 -10.22 -16.74 16.56
N GLU A 134 -11.02 -15.97 17.30
CA GLU A 134 -11.85 -14.90 16.74
C GLU A 134 -10.98 -13.80 16.13
N THR A 135 -9.94 -13.37 16.84
CA THR A 135 -8.97 -12.37 16.34
C THR A 135 -8.27 -12.88 15.08
N LEU A 136 -7.88 -14.15 15.05
CA LEU A 136 -7.26 -14.77 13.88
C LEU A 136 -8.20 -14.72 12.66
N VAL A 137 -9.46 -15.11 12.82
CA VAL A 137 -10.45 -15.21 11.73
C VAL A 137 -10.96 -13.84 11.26
N VAL A 138 -11.11 -12.89 12.18
CA VAL A 138 -11.74 -11.58 11.93
C VAL A 138 -10.73 -10.49 11.61
N SER A 139 -9.51 -10.54 12.18
CA SER A 139 -8.48 -9.52 11.97
C SER A 139 -7.30 -10.06 11.16
N ASP A 140 -6.67 -11.13 11.63
CA ASP A 140 -5.32 -11.46 11.16
C ASP A 140 -5.32 -12.08 9.76
N ILE A 141 -6.22 -13.04 9.48
CA ILE A 141 -6.35 -13.61 8.13
C ILE A 141 -6.77 -12.53 7.11
N PRO A 142 -7.78 -11.67 7.36
CA PRO A 142 -8.08 -10.55 6.46
C PRO A 142 -6.91 -9.61 6.22
N ASN A 143 -6.19 -9.20 7.28
CA ASN A 143 -5.02 -8.34 7.15
C ASN A 143 -3.92 -8.99 6.33
N TRP A 144 -3.71 -10.29 6.54
CA TRP A 144 -2.79 -11.11 5.75
C TRP A 144 -3.23 -11.10 4.28
N VAL A 145 -4.48 -11.46 3.96
CA VAL A 145 -5.00 -11.45 2.58
C VAL A 145 -4.86 -10.07 1.92
N ARG A 146 -5.10 -8.98 2.64
CA ARG A 146 -4.92 -7.61 2.13
C ARG A 146 -3.47 -7.30 1.74
N LEU A 147 -2.50 -7.75 2.53
CA LEU A 147 -1.07 -7.59 2.21
C LEU A 147 -0.71 -8.27 0.89
N TYR A 148 -1.31 -9.42 0.59
CA TYR A 148 -1.08 -10.17 -0.64
C TYR A 148 -1.88 -9.66 -1.83
N GLY A 149 -3.18 -9.53 -1.65
CA GLY A 149 -4.12 -9.27 -2.74
C GLY A 149 -4.10 -7.83 -3.23
N SER A 150 -3.88 -6.86 -2.34
CA SER A 150 -3.91 -5.44 -2.73
C SER A 150 -2.50 -4.88 -2.80
N ILE A 151 -1.75 -4.97 -1.70
CA ILE A 151 -0.48 -4.25 -1.56
C ILE A 151 0.57 -4.78 -2.54
N LEU A 152 0.78 -6.10 -2.64
CA LEU A 152 1.77 -6.62 -3.58
C LEU A 152 1.41 -6.29 -5.04
N ILE A 153 0.12 -6.24 -5.38
CA ILE A 153 -0.30 -5.93 -6.74
C ILE A 153 -0.10 -4.44 -7.06
N GLU A 154 -0.40 -3.55 -6.12
CA GLU A 154 -0.04 -2.13 -6.23
C GLU A 154 1.46 -1.97 -6.51
N TYR A 155 2.32 -2.77 -5.87
CA TYR A 155 3.75 -2.80 -6.17
C TYR A 155 4.07 -3.25 -7.60
N ILE A 156 3.41 -4.29 -8.12
CA ILE A 156 3.57 -4.74 -9.51
C ILE A 156 3.18 -3.63 -10.48
N HIS A 157 2.04 -2.97 -10.23
CA HIS A 157 1.59 -1.83 -11.03
C HIS A 157 2.58 -0.66 -10.97
N ALA A 158 3.08 -0.32 -9.78
CA ALA A 158 4.06 0.74 -9.61
C ALA A 158 5.36 0.44 -10.36
N ILE A 159 5.85 -0.80 -10.33
CA ILE A 159 7.03 -1.22 -11.10
C ILE A 159 6.77 -1.13 -12.61
N ALA A 160 5.62 -1.61 -13.08
CA ALA A 160 5.26 -1.50 -14.50
C ALA A 160 5.18 -0.04 -14.97
N GLN A 161 4.59 0.84 -14.16
CA GLN A 161 4.52 2.27 -14.42
C GLN A 161 5.92 2.91 -14.40
N PHE A 162 6.77 2.56 -13.44
CA PHE A 162 8.13 3.07 -13.36
C PHE A 162 8.97 2.69 -14.59
N ILE A 163 8.93 1.41 -14.98
CA ILE A 163 9.62 0.91 -16.18
C ILE A 163 9.08 1.60 -17.42
N GLY A 164 7.75 1.69 -17.56
CA GLY A 164 7.12 2.37 -18.68
C GLY A 164 7.53 3.85 -18.76
N ALA A 165 7.52 4.56 -17.63
CA ALA A 165 7.91 5.97 -17.56
C ALA A 165 9.38 6.17 -17.94
N PHE A 166 10.26 5.28 -17.49
CA PHE A 166 11.67 5.30 -17.88
C PHE A 166 11.86 5.10 -19.40
N ILE A 167 11.17 4.12 -19.99
CA ILE A 167 11.20 3.87 -21.44
C ILE A 167 10.66 5.09 -22.20
N ALA A 168 9.55 5.67 -21.75
CA ALA A 168 8.96 6.84 -22.39
C ALA A 168 9.88 8.07 -22.33
N LEU A 169 10.48 8.35 -21.17
CA LEU A 169 11.45 9.44 -21.00
C LEU A 169 12.67 9.25 -21.91
N GLN A 170 13.17 8.02 -22.04
CA GLN A 170 14.29 7.71 -22.94
C GLN A 170 13.96 8.02 -24.41
N HIS A 171 12.71 7.81 -24.83
CA HIS A 171 12.26 8.15 -26.19
C HIS A 171 12.02 9.65 -26.39
N ILE A 172 11.60 10.37 -25.36
CA ILE A 172 11.37 11.82 -25.44
C ILE A 172 12.70 12.56 -25.45
N ASP A 173 13.48 12.46 -24.38
CA ASP A 173 14.80 13.06 -24.27
C ASP A 173 15.56 12.51 -23.04
N VAL A 174 16.67 11.81 -23.33
CA VAL A 174 17.55 11.18 -22.36
C VAL A 174 18.17 12.18 -21.38
N GLN A 175 18.31 13.46 -21.77
CA GLN A 175 18.91 14.48 -20.92
C GLN A 175 18.07 14.75 -19.66
N PHE A 176 16.73 14.65 -19.73
CA PHE A 176 15.87 14.84 -18.55
C PHE A 176 16.09 13.78 -17.47
N ILE A 177 16.51 12.57 -17.84
CA ILE A 177 16.78 11.49 -16.89
C ILE A 177 17.86 11.92 -15.90
N TRP A 178 18.95 12.52 -16.39
CA TRP A 178 20.06 12.98 -15.54
C TRP A 178 19.64 14.04 -14.51
N TRP A 179 18.68 14.89 -14.87
CA TRP A 179 18.17 15.94 -13.98
C TRP A 179 17.17 15.41 -12.94
N ILE A 180 16.44 14.34 -13.26
CA ILE A 180 15.44 13.74 -12.36
C ILE A 180 16.08 12.74 -11.38
N ILE A 181 17.19 12.09 -11.76
CA ILE A 181 17.90 11.09 -10.92
C ILE A 181 18.14 11.56 -9.47
N PRO A 182 18.66 12.77 -9.20
CA PRO A 182 18.88 13.23 -7.82
C PRO A 182 17.59 13.26 -6.99
N PHE A 183 16.48 13.66 -7.58
CA PHE A 183 15.17 13.69 -6.92
C PHE A 183 14.64 12.28 -6.66
N LEU A 184 14.86 11.33 -7.57
CA LEU A 184 14.51 9.92 -7.35
C LEU A 184 15.30 9.32 -6.19
N PHE A 185 16.61 9.57 -6.13
CA PHE A 185 17.45 9.12 -5.02
C PHE A 185 17.01 9.74 -3.70
N LEU A 186 16.75 11.05 -3.68
CA LEU A 186 16.29 11.74 -2.47
C LEU A 186 14.92 11.21 -2.00
N SER A 187 14.00 10.98 -2.93
CA SER A 187 12.68 10.40 -2.67
C SER A 187 12.76 8.98 -2.11
N ALA A 188 13.78 8.19 -2.48
CA ALA A 188 14.01 6.86 -1.92
C ALA A 188 14.73 6.90 -0.56
N ILE A 189 15.76 7.75 -0.40
CA ILE A 189 16.62 7.79 0.79
C ILE A 189 15.88 8.35 2.00
N VAL A 190 15.10 9.42 1.84
CA VAL A 190 14.41 10.08 2.95
C VAL A 190 13.49 9.12 3.72
N PRO A 191 12.55 8.39 3.07
CA PRO A 191 11.74 7.38 3.75
C PRO A 191 12.57 6.25 4.36
N MET A 192 13.64 5.81 3.70
CA MET A 192 14.51 4.74 4.24
C MET A 192 15.18 5.15 5.56
N LEU A 193 15.72 6.36 5.64
CA LEU A 193 16.36 6.86 6.86
C LEU A 193 15.35 7.09 7.99
N MET A 194 14.14 7.56 7.66
CA MET A 194 13.09 7.80 8.66
C MET A 194 12.32 6.53 9.03
N GLY A 195 12.40 5.47 8.23
CA GLY A 195 11.62 4.24 8.39
C GLY A 195 11.77 3.59 9.77
N GLY A 196 12.98 3.57 10.33
CA GLY A 196 13.21 3.05 11.68
C GLY A 196 12.46 3.83 12.77
N LYS A 197 12.45 5.17 12.67
CA LYS A 197 11.72 6.04 13.61
C LYS A 197 10.21 5.86 13.48
N VAL A 198 9.70 5.81 12.25
CA VAL A 198 8.27 5.57 11.96
C VAL A 198 7.84 4.24 12.54
N ARG A 199 8.61 3.17 12.29
CA ARG A 199 8.29 1.82 12.76
C ARG A 199 8.27 1.73 14.29
N ASN A 200 9.21 2.37 14.96
CA ASN A 200 9.22 2.40 16.43
C ASN A 200 8.01 3.15 17.00
N ILE A 201 7.62 4.28 16.40
CA ILE A 201 6.46 5.04 16.86
C ILE A 201 5.16 4.30 16.55
N ALA A 202 5.08 3.63 15.41
CA ALA A 202 3.95 2.78 15.06
C ALA A 202 3.81 1.59 16.02
N SER A 203 4.91 0.94 16.44
CA SER A 203 4.84 -0.16 17.41
C SER A 203 4.37 0.31 18.79
N ILE A 204 4.83 1.49 19.23
CA ILE A 204 4.39 2.10 20.50
C ILE A 204 2.90 2.45 20.42
N ALA A 205 2.46 3.08 19.32
CA ALA A 205 1.06 3.44 19.12
C ALA A 205 0.16 2.19 19.07
N GLN A 206 0.60 1.14 18.39
CA GLN A 206 -0.09 -0.16 18.36
C GLN A 206 -0.22 -0.76 19.76
N LYS A 207 0.87 -0.73 20.56
CA LYS A 207 0.85 -1.24 21.95
C LYS A 207 -0.15 -0.48 22.82
N ASN A 208 -0.19 0.85 22.72
CA ASN A 208 -1.16 1.66 23.45
C ASN A 208 -2.60 1.37 23.00
N GLN A 209 -2.82 1.16 21.70
CA GLN A 209 -4.13 0.78 21.17
C GLN A 209 -4.57 -0.59 21.71
N SER A 210 -3.66 -1.56 21.78
CA SER A 210 -3.94 -2.86 22.42
C SER A 210 -4.31 -2.70 23.89
N SER A 211 -3.63 -1.83 24.65
CA SER A 211 -3.98 -1.55 26.05
C SER A 211 -5.37 -0.92 26.21
N VAL A 212 -5.80 -0.06 25.29
CA VAL A 212 -7.18 0.48 25.28
C VAL A 212 -8.20 -0.66 25.10
N VAL A 213 -7.97 -1.55 24.14
CA VAL A 213 -8.86 -2.70 23.86
C VAL A 213 -8.90 -3.67 25.04
N GLU A 214 -7.74 -3.96 25.61
CA GLU A 214 -7.62 -4.86 26.77
C GLU A 214 -8.38 -4.31 27.99
N MET A 215 -8.17 -3.03 28.33
CA MET A 215 -8.87 -2.39 29.44
C MET A 215 -10.39 -2.32 29.21
N MET A 216 -10.82 -2.04 27.98
CA MET A 216 -12.24 -2.06 27.62
C MET A 216 -12.84 -3.46 27.82
N SER A 217 -12.14 -4.51 27.39
CA SER A 217 -12.57 -5.90 27.59
C SER A 217 -12.71 -6.26 29.07
N GLN A 218 -11.75 -5.83 29.90
CA GLN A 218 -11.80 -6.04 31.36
C GLN A 218 -13.01 -5.33 31.98
N PHE A 219 -13.29 -4.08 31.60
CA PHE A 219 -14.46 -3.34 32.10
C PHE A 219 -15.79 -3.94 31.65
N VAL A 220 -15.87 -4.47 30.43
CA VAL A 220 -17.07 -5.17 29.95
C VAL A 220 -17.30 -6.45 30.75
N LYS A 221 -16.26 -7.24 31.00
CA LYS A 221 -16.35 -8.47 31.82
C LYS A 221 -16.72 -8.16 33.28
N GLY A 222 -16.16 -7.11 33.86
CA GLY A 222 -16.37 -6.69 35.25
C GLY A 222 -17.48 -5.66 35.46
N ILE A 223 -18.38 -5.46 34.49
CA ILE A 223 -19.36 -4.35 34.53
C ILE A 223 -20.32 -4.47 35.72
N GLN A 224 -20.70 -5.69 36.11
CA GLN A 224 -21.58 -5.92 37.25
C GLN A 224 -20.89 -5.54 38.57
N ASP A 225 -19.61 -5.90 38.72
CA ASP A 225 -18.79 -5.55 39.89
C ASP A 225 -18.55 -4.04 39.99
N LEU A 226 -18.28 -3.38 38.86
CA LEU A 226 -18.11 -1.93 38.82
C LEU A 226 -19.37 -1.19 39.26
N ARG A 227 -20.56 -1.69 38.88
CA ARG A 227 -21.86 -1.12 39.28
C ARG A 227 -22.21 -1.42 40.73
N SER A 228 -21.99 -2.65 41.20
CA SER A 228 -22.28 -3.03 42.58
C SER A 228 -21.44 -2.23 43.58
N LEU A 229 -20.20 -1.91 43.21
CA LEU A 229 -19.28 -1.09 44.00
C LEU A 229 -19.42 0.42 43.76
N GLN A 230 -20.29 0.86 42.84
CA GLN A 230 -20.46 2.26 42.43
C GLN A 230 -19.12 2.94 42.03
N LYS A 231 -18.26 2.21 41.30
CA LYS A 231 -16.91 2.64 40.89
C LYS A 231 -16.80 3.09 39.43
N GLU A 232 -17.91 3.44 38.79
CA GLU A 232 -17.93 3.83 37.37
C GLU A 232 -17.08 5.08 37.12
N LYS A 233 -17.14 6.08 38.02
CA LYS A 233 -16.31 7.29 37.91
C LYS A 233 -14.81 6.97 37.97
N TRP A 234 -14.42 6.01 38.81
CA TRP A 234 -13.03 5.55 38.90
C TRP A 234 -12.61 4.84 37.62
N ALA A 235 -13.44 3.94 37.08
CA ALA A 235 -13.16 3.24 35.83
C ALA A 235 -13.01 4.22 34.66
N ILE A 236 -13.88 5.23 34.57
CA ILE A 236 -13.78 6.30 33.55
C ILE A 236 -12.48 7.09 33.71
N HIS A 237 -12.07 7.43 34.93
CA HIS A 237 -10.82 8.15 35.17
C HIS A 237 -9.60 7.32 34.76
N LEU A 238 -9.59 6.03 35.09
CA LEU A 238 -8.54 5.10 34.68
C LEU A 238 -8.49 4.95 33.15
N PHE A 239 -9.64 4.81 32.49
CA PHE A 239 -9.74 4.74 31.03
C PHE A 239 -9.23 6.01 30.36
N LYS A 240 -9.55 7.19 30.91
CA LYS A 240 -9.04 8.49 30.44
C LYS A 240 -7.51 8.51 30.41
N GLY A 241 -6.83 7.93 31.41
CA GLY A 241 -5.37 7.83 31.44
C GLY A 241 -4.81 7.02 30.26
N VAL A 242 -5.35 5.82 30.01
CA VAL A 242 -4.88 4.93 28.92
C VAL A 242 -5.18 5.54 27.55
N THR A 243 -6.37 6.10 27.37
CA THR A 243 -6.76 6.75 26.11
C THR A 243 -5.95 8.02 25.83
N ALA A 244 -5.58 8.80 26.85
CA ALA A 244 -4.72 9.99 26.67
C ALA A 244 -3.34 9.61 26.12
N GLN A 245 -2.78 8.49 26.58
CA GLN A 245 -1.52 7.97 26.07
C GLN A 245 -1.64 7.49 24.61
N SER A 246 -2.71 6.74 24.29
CA SER A 246 -3.00 6.32 22.90
C SER A 246 -3.14 7.54 21.98
N TYR A 247 -3.93 8.55 22.40
CA TYR A 247 -4.12 9.81 21.68
C TYR A 247 -2.79 10.49 21.35
N LYS A 248 -1.93 10.70 22.35
CA LYS A 248 -0.63 11.37 22.16
C LYS A 248 0.26 10.61 21.17
N THR A 249 0.27 9.28 21.23
CA THR A 249 1.10 8.47 20.34
C THR A 249 0.54 8.37 18.92
N GLU A 250 -0.77 8.30 18.76
CA GLU A 250 -1.43 8.31 17.45
C GLU A 250 -1.24 9.65 16.75
N VAL A 251 -1.44 10.78 17.44
CA VAL A 251 -1.15 12.11 16.86
C VAL A 251 0.32 12.19 16.43
N ARG A 252 1.26 11.74 17.26
CA ARG A 252 2.69 11.74 16.92
C ARG A 252 3.00 10.87 15.70
N LYS A 253 2.40 9.67 15.62
CA LYS A 253 2.55 8.76 14.48
C LYS A 253 2.07 9.43 13.19
N THR A 254 0.85 9.96 13.20
CA THR A 254 0.21 10.60 12.05
C THR A 254 0.95 11.85 11.60
N MET A 255 1.41 12.69 12.53
CA MET A 255 2.21 13.87 12.21
C MET A 255 3.52 13.50 11.51
N ILE A 256 4.23 12.47 11.97
CA ILE A 256 5.46 12.03 11.31
C ILE A 256 5.18 11.48 9.91
N GLN A 257 4.09 10.72 9.73
CA GLN A 257 3.67 10.23 8.42
C GLN A 257 3.37 11.40 7.46
N HIS A 258 2.66 12.43 7.92
CA HIS A 258 2.40 13.63 7.12
C HIS A 258 3.68 14.42 6.82
N CYS A 259 4.60 14.57 7.76
CA CYS A 259 5.89 15.22 7.50
C CYS A 259 6.67 14.49 6.40
N ILE A 260 6.71 13.15 6.41
CA ILE A 260 7.36 12.38 5.35
C ILE A 260 6.65 12.59 4.01
N GLY A 261 5.32 12.58 3.99
CA GLY A 261 4.54 12.87 2.79
C GLY A 261 4.83 14.26 2.22
N ILE A 262 4.86 15.29 3.06
CA ILE A 262 5.18 16.67 2.66
C ILE A 262 6.59 16.75 2.08
N VAL A 263 7.59 16.14 2.71
CA VAL A 263 8.95 16.12 2.16
C VAL A 263 8.96 15.45 0.78
N GLY A 264 8.23 14.35 0.60
CA GLY A 264 8.04 13.73 -0.71
C GLY A 264 7.46 14.68 -1.75
N THR A 265 6.38 15.40 -1.42
CA THR A 265 5.75 16.37 -2.35
C THR A 265 6.65 17.56 -2.68
N VAL A 266 7.49 18.02 -1.74
CA VAL A 266 8.48 19.07 -1.98
C VAL A 266 9.56 18.60 -2.96
N ILE A 267 10.04 17.35 -2.79
CA ILE A 267 11.01 16.74 -3.71
C ILE A 267 10.40 16.61 -5.11
N GLU A 268 9.17 16.12 -5.21
CA GLU A 268 8.43 16.00 -6.47
C GLU A 268 8.24 17.35 -7.16
N THR A 269 7.78 18.36 -6.43
CA THR A 269 7.57 19.71 -6.96
C THR A 269 8.89 20.34 -7.41
N GLY A 270 9.96 20.14 -6.65
CA GLY A 270 11.31 20.56 -7.03
C GLY A 270 11.76 19.92 -8.36
N ALA A 271 11.47 18.63 -8.56
CA ALA A 271 11.75 17.95 -9.81
C ALA A 271 10.97 18.57 -10.98
N TYR A 272 9.68 18.87 -10.80
CA TYR A 272 8.88 19.56 -11.83
C TYR A 272 9.44 20.93 -12.19
N ILE A 273 9.81 21.74 -11.21
CA ILE A 273 10.39 23.07 -11.45
C ILE A 273 11.69 22.96 -12.25
N VAL A 274 12.58 22.05 -11.87
CA VAL A 274 13.85 21.83 -12.58
C VAL A 274 13.60 21.39 -14.03
N VAL A 275 12.71 20.42 -14.23
CA VAL A 275 12.34 19.93 -15.57
C VAL A 275 11.75 21.06 -16.42
N LEU A 276 10.87 21.90 -15.86
CA LEU A 276 10.30 23.04 -16.59
C LEU A 276 11.35 24.11 -16.96
N ILE A 277 12.27 24.45 -16.05
CA ILE A 277 13.34 25.41 -16.32
C ILE A 277 14.26 24.92 -17.43
N ILE A 278 14.59 23.63 -17.43
CA ILE A 278 15.46 23.03 -18.45
C ILE A 278 14.72 22.89 -19.77
N GLY A 279 13.47 22.44 -19.73
CA GLY A 279 12.61 22.33 -20.90
C GLY A 279 12.37 23.68 -21.58
N ALA A 280 12.22 24.77 -20.81
CA ALA A 280 12.06 26.12 -21.37
C ALA A 280 13.33 26.70 -22.02
N LYS A 281 14.51 26.14 -21.71
CA LYS A 281 15.79 26.56 -22.32
C LYS A 281 16.10 25.82 -23.62
N LYS A 282 15.29 24.83 -23.97
CA LYS A 282 15.44 24.00 -25.18
C LYS A 282 14.44 24.43 -26.23
#